data_AF-A0A820VYQ4-F1
#
_entry.id   AF-A0A820VYQ4-F1
#
_cell.length_a   1.000
_cell.length_b   1.000
_cell.length_c   1.000
_cell.angle_alpha   90.00
_cell.angle_beta   90.00
_cell.angle_gamma   90.00
#
_symmetry.space_group_name_H-M   'P 1'
#
loop_
_entity.id
_entity.type
_entity.pdbx_description
1 polymer ?
#
loop_
_entity_poly.entity_id
_entity_poly.type
_entity_poly.pdbx_seq_one_letter_code
_entity_poly.pdbx_strand_id
1 'polypeptide(L)'
;MTHDKVLFAVHTPIPSSSSKSFLRSYKQARRRDDSSGIVSYGTTDSETVYQTMVGKPTANKACELVLAELPFNEFTPSGQCKYRRTLVQSFLFKFYLYVCSKLWQTLVEQKHMSAVYIYRRSVSHGQQTIHERSLIHRVVSVALLHGSAYVQMTGEAKYMNDLPLLSNTLYAEFLLSTEPHARITNIDTETAPPLSGFVSFINHTDVPSSNMTGILVHDEEVFASCVVPYVGAIIDLVICDSEQTANIAAHLIQIDYEF
;
A
#
# COMPACT_ATOMS: atom_id res chain seq x y z
N MET A 1 -21.38 -17.02 -13.77
CA MET A 1 -21.98 -15.70 -14.07
C MET A 1 -21.72 -15.41 -15.52
N THR A 2 -22.72 -15.09 -16.33
CA THR A 2 -22.54 -14.73 -17.75
C THR A 2 -21.77 -13.41 -17.84
N HIS A 3 -20.68 -13.38 -18.61
CA HIS A 3 -19.81 -12.21 -18.79
C HIS A 3 -20.49 -11.00 -19.45
N ASP A 4 -21.74 -11.15 -19.92
CA ASP A 4 -22.50 -10.11 -20.65
C ASP A 4 -23.31 -9.16 -19.75
N LYS A 5 -23.17 -9.23 -18.43
CA LYS A 5 -23.87 -8.32 -17.50
C LYS A 5 -22.94 -7.23 -17.01
N VAL A 6 -23.36 -5.97 -17.19
CA VAL A 6 -22.68 -4.80 -16.64
C VAL A 6 -23.48 -4.19 -15.48
N LEU A 7 -22.79 -3.63 -14.49
CA LEU A 7 -23.41 -2.90 -13.39
C LEU A 7 -23.91 -1.54 -13.92
N PHE A 8 -25.21 -1.41 -14.16
CA PHE A 8 -25.81 -0.17 -14.65
C PHE A 8 -26.01 0.87 -13.54
N ALA A 9 -26.50 0.45 -12.38
CA ALA A 9 -26.74 1.33 -11.25
C ALA A 9 -26.74 0.56 -9.93
N VAL A 10 -26.37 1.26 -8.84
CA VAL A 10 -26.56 0.81 -7.47
C VAL A 10 -27.53 1.76 -6.79
N HIS A 11 -28.66 1.25 -6.34
CA HIS A 11 -29.63 2.04 -5.59
C HIS A 11 -29.37 1.92 -4.09
N THR A 12 -28.92 3.01 -3.46
CA THR A 12 -28.72 3.07 -2.00
C THR A 12 -29.97 3.63 -1.31
N PRO A 13 -30.70 2.83 -0.52
CA PRO A 13 -31.93 3.30 0.12
C PRO A 13 -31.64 4.36 1.20
N ILE A 14 -32.49 5.38 1.25
CA ILE A 14 -32.45 6.40 2.31
C ILE A 14 -33.30 5.89 3.48
N PRO A 15 -32.76 5.80 4.71
CA PRO A 15 -33.55 5.44 5.88
C PRO A 15 -34.70 6.43 6.10
N SER A 16 -35.92 5.95 6.35
CA SER A 16 -37.05 6.83 6.64
C SER A 16 -36.85 7.54 7.99
N SER A 17 -37.30 8.79 8.11
CA SER A 17 -37.18 9.59 9.33
C SER A 17 -37.95 9.00 10.53
N SER A 18 -38.95 8.15 10.27
CA SER A 18 -39.73 7.43 11.28
C SER A 18 -39.13 6.08 11.68
N SER A 19 -38.14 5.57 10.94
CA SER A 19 -37.48 4.30 11.21
C SER A 19 -36.44 4.44 12.32
N LYS A 20 -36.46 3.53 13.30
CA LYS A 20 -35.40 3.39 14.32
C LYS A 20 -34.21 2.58 13.78
N SER A 21 -33.85 2.76 12.51
CA SER A 21 -32.71 2.10 11.88
C SER A 21 -31.45 2.95 11.98
N PHE A 22 -30.38 2.38 12.51
CA PHE A 22 -29.07 3.04 12.61
C PHE A 22 -28.05 2.30 11.78
N LEU A 23 -27.32 3.04 10.93
CA LEU A 23 -26.22 2.52 10.15
C LEU A 23 -24.93 3.22 10.56
N ARG A 24 -23.84 2.46 10.69
CA ARG A 24 -22.50 3.00 10.85
C ARG A 24 -21.46 2.08 10.23
N SER A 25 -20.42 2.70 9.69
CA SER A 25 -19.26 2.02 9.10
C SER A 25 -17.99 2.39 9.87
N TYR A 26 -17.06 1.44 9.92
CA TYR A 26 -15.75 1.62 10.55
C TYR A 26 -14.66 1.11 9.63
N LYS A 27 -13.50 1.80 9.63
CA LYS A 27 -12.29 1.39 8.91
C LYS A 27 -11.09 1.66 9.81
N GLN A 28 -10.20 0.69 9.92
CA GLN A 28 -8.87 0.86 10.50
C GLN A 28 -7.82 0.57 9.43
N ALA A 29 -6.82 1.44 9.32
CA ALA A 29 -5.71 1.31 8.37
C ALA A 29 -4.40 1.79 9.00
N ARG A 30 -3.27 1.64 8.30
CA ARG A 30 -1.96 2.13 8.77
C ARG A 30 -1.90 3.65 8.81
N ARG A 31 -2.53 4.30 7.83
CA ARG A 31 -2.76 5.75 7.78
C ARG A 31 -4.25 5.99 7.63
N ARG A 32 -4.72 7.15 8.08
CA ARG A 32 -6.15 7.51 8.02
C ARG A 32 -6.64 7.60 6.57
N ASP A 33 -5.89 8.34 5.77
CA ASP A 33 -6.19 8.68 4.39
C ASP A 33 -5.22 7.91 3.47
N ASP A 34 -5.66 7.61 2.24
CA ASP A 34 -4.90 6.91 1.18
C ASP A 34 -4.20 5.62 1.63
N SER A 35 -4.92 4.80 2.40
CA SER A 35 -4.42 3.52 2.88
C SER A 35 -5.50 2.43 2.79
N SER A 36 -5.10 1.25 2.35
CA SER A 36 -5.95 0.05 2.36
C SER A 36 -6.39 -0.28 3.78
N GLY A 37 -7.68 -0.64 3.95
CA GLY A 37 -8.21 -1.02 5.24
C GLY A 37 -7.59 -2.33 5.73
N ILE A 38 -7.08 -2.35 6.96
CA ILE A 38 -6.71 -3.58 7.68
C ILE A 38 -7.98 -4.34 8.05
N VAL A 39 -9.00 -3.61 8.53
CA VAL A 39 -10.37 -4.09 8.73
C VAL A 39 -11.34 -2.98 8.38
N SER A 40 -12.35 -3.31 7.59
CA SER A 40 -13.54 -2.48 7.34
C SER A 40 -14.76 -3.27 7.81
N TYR A 41 -15.69 -2.61 8.51
CA TYR A 41 -16.88 -3.25 9.07
C TYR A 41 -18.12 -2.39 8.85
N GLY A 42 -19.11 -2.99 8.20
CA GLY A 42 -20.49 -2.54 8.08
C GLY A 42 -21.39 -3.29 9.08
N THR A 43 -22.40 -2.60 9.58
CA THR A 43 -23.25 -3.11 10.67
C THR A 43 -24.35 -4.07 10.19
N THR A 44 -24.46 -4.28 8.87
CA THR A 44 -25.33 -5.23 8.19
C THR A 44 -24.58 -6.46 7.67
N ASP A 45 -23.29 -6.61 8.01
CA ASP A 45 -22.41 -7.58 7.36
C ASP A 45 -22.58 -9.04 7.86
N SER A 46 -23.30 -9.27 8.96
CA SER A 46 -23.59 -10.62 9.49
C SER A 46 -25.07 -10.84 9.78
N GLU A 47 -25.69 -11.72 8.99
CA GLU A 47 -27.10 -12.12 9.11
C GLU A 47 -27.34 -12.94 10.38
N THR A 48 -26.46 -13.88 10.73
CA THR A 48 -26.64 -14.74 11.91
C THR A 48 -26.57 -13.95 13.22
N VAL A 49 -25.65 -12.99 13.29
CA VAL A 49 -25.51 -12.10 14.45
C VAL A 49 -26.75 -11.22 14.57
N TYR A 50 -27.25 -10.69 13.44
CA TYR A 50 -28.49 -9.93 13.40
C TYR A 50 -29.66 -10.76 13.95
N GLN A 51 -29.92 -11.94 13.37
CA GLN A 51 -31.04 -12.83 13.77
C GLN A 51 -30.95 -13.23 15.24
N THR A 52 -29.74 -13.48 15.75
CA THR A 52 -29.55 -13.90 17.15
C THR A 52 -29.79 -12.77 18.15
N MET A 53 -29.58 -11.53 17.72
CA MET A 53 -29.68 -10.32 18.53
C MET A 53 -31.07 -9.67 18.52
N VAL A 54 -31.97 -10.10 17.62
CA VAL A 54 -33.35 -9.64 17.59
C VAL A 54 -34.02 -9.89 18.96
N GLY A 55 -34.50 -8.82 19.58
CA GLY A 55 -35.20 -8.86 20.88
C GLY A 55 -34.30 -9.05 22.10
N LYS A 56 -32.96 -9.01 21.97
CA LYS A 56 -32.02 -9.21 23.09
C LYS A 56 -31.12 -7.99 23.33
N PRO A 57 -30.85 -7.61 24.60
CA PRO A 57 -30.10 -6.39 24.91
C PRO A 57 -28.57 -6.56 25.07
N THR A 58 -27.96 -7.70 24.74
CA THR A 58 -26.60 -8.02 25.23
C THR A 58 -25.50 -7.97 24.17
N ALA A 59 -24.65 -6.94 24.23
CA ALA A 59 -23.49 -6.77 23.35
C ALA A 59 -22.45 -7.91 23.45
N ASN A 60 -22.27 -8.50 24.64
CA ASN A 60 -21.29 -9.58 24.85
C ASN A 60 -21.58 -10.80 23.97
N LYS A 61 -22.86 -11.17 23.81
CA LYS A 61 -23.22 -12.33 23.00
C LYS A 61 -22.98 -12.09 21.51
N ALA A 62 -23.24 -10.87 21.03
CA ALA A 62 -22.89 -10.49 19.67
C ALA A 62 -21.38 -10.56 19.42
N CYS A 63 -20.55 -10.12 20.38
CA CYS A 63 -19.09 -10.20 20.27
C CYS A 63 -18.57 -11.65 20.17
N GLU A 64 -19.15 -12.58 20.93
CA GLU A 64 -18.81 -14.01 20.85
C GLU A 64 -19.18 -14.61 19.49
N LEU A 65 -20.40 -14.33 19.00
CA LEU A 65 -20.91 -14.87 17.75
C LEU A 65 -20.12 -14.36 16.55
N VAL A 66 -19.85 -13.05 16.48
CA VAL A 66 -19.04 -12.46 15.40
C VAL A 66 -17.65 -13.10 15.37
N LEU A 67 -17.02 -13.32 16.53
CA LEU A 67 -15.70 -13.96 16.58
C LEU A 67 -15.69 -15.41 16.09
N ALA A 68 -16.80 -16.13 16.21
CA ALA A 68 -16.94 -17.49 15.73
C ALA A 68 -17.10 -17.54 14.20
N GLU A 69 -17.68 -16.50 13.59
CA GLU A 69 -17.89 -16.41 12.14
C GLU A 69 -16.68 -15.91 11.36
N LEU A 70 -15.76 -15.18 12.00
CA LEU A 70 -14.61 -14.59 11.30
C LEU A 70 -13.66 -15.67 10.76
N PRO A 71 -13.35 -15.69 9.45
CA PRO A 71 -12.52 -16.70 8.81
C PRO A 71 -11.02 -16.44 9.03
N PHE A 72 -10.63 -16.04 10.24
CA PHE A 72 -9.24 -15.74 10.58
C PHE A 72 -8.60 -16.92 11.31
N ASN A 73 -7.65 -17.57 10.64
CA ASN A 73 -6.75 -18.57 11.22
C ASN A 73 -5.31 -18.03 11.27
N GLU A 74 -4.38 -18.79 11.85
CA GLU A 74 -2.97 -18.35 11.99
C GLU A 74 -2.25 -18.16 10.65
N PHE A 75 -2.74 -18.82 9.59
CA PHE A 75 -2.20 -18.77 8.23
C PHE A 75 -2.86 -17.72 7.35
N THR A 76 -3.77 -16.90 7.89
CA THR A 76 -4.49 -15.92 7.07
C THR A 76 -3.50 -14.91 6.49
N PRO A 77 -3.51 -14.69 5.15
CA PRO A 77 -2.64 -13.73 4.49
C PRO A 77 -2.68 -12.35 5.16
N SER A 78 -1.55 -11.64 5.07
CA SER A 78 -1.30 -10.32 5.70
C SER A 78 -1.12 -10.32 7.23
N GLY A 79 -1.24 -11.46 7.91
CA GLY A 79 -0.89 -11.61 9.33
C GLY A 79 -1.81 -10.81 10.29
N GLN A 80 -1.32 -10.47 11.49
CA GLN A 80 -2.08 -9.66 12.47
C GLN A 80 -3.47 -10.21 12.85
N CYS A 81 -3.69 -11.53 12.80
CA CYS A 81 -5.01 -12.14 12.98
C CYS A 81 -5.65 -11.80 14.34
N LYS A 82 -4.87 -11.83 15.42
CA LYS A 82 -5.33 -11.41 16.76
C LYS A 82 -5.82 -9.96 16.76
N TYR A 83 -5.05 -9.05 16.16
CA TYR A 83 -5.40 -7.64 16.05
C TYR A 83 -6.67 -7.43 15.20
N ARG A 84 -6.79 -8.10 14.05
CA ARG A 84 -7.98 -8.05 13.19
C ARG A 84 -9.24 -8.52 13.92
N ARG A 85 -9.17 -9.63 14.67
CA ARG A 85 -10.27 -10.14 15.51
C ARG A 85 -10.70 -9.11 16.56
N THR A 86 -9.74 -8.54 17.28
CA THR A 86 -10.02 -7.50 18.29
C THR A 86 -10.63 -6.24 17.69
N LEU A 87 -10.21 -5.84 16.48
CA LEU A 87 -10.79 -4.69 15.78
C LEU A 87 -12.27 -4.88 15.45
N VAL A 88 -12.65 -6.07 14.98
CA VAL A 88 -14.07 -6.36 14.68
C VAL A 88 -14.93 -6.24 15.94
N GLN A 89 -14.48 -6.82 17.06
CA GLN A 89 -15.18 -6.67 18.35
C GLN A 89 -15.23 -5.21 18.80
N SER A 90 -14.15 -4.46 18.61
CA SER A 90 -14.08 -3.04 18.95
C SER A 90 -15.05 -2.22 18.11
N PHE A 91 -15.21 -2.52 16.83
CA PHE A 91 -16.17 -1.84 15.95
C PHE A 91 -17.61 -2.15 16.32
N LEU A 92 -17.91 -3.42 16.62
CA LEU A 92 -19.21 -3.82 17.14
C LEU A 92 -19.52 -3.09 18.47
N PHE A 93 -18.55 -3.01 19.38
CA PHE A 93 -18.73 -2.30 20.65
C PHE A 93 -18.92 -0.79 20.45
N LYS A 94 -18.16 -0.15 19.55
CA LYS A 94 -18.36 1.27 19.19
C LYS A 94 -19.73 1.50 18.56
N PHE A 95 -20.24 0.54 17.78
CA PHE A 95 -21.58 0.61 17.21
C PHE A 95 -22.65 0.49 18.29
N TYR A 96 -22.49 -0.46 19.21
CA TYR A 96 -23.37 -0.62 20.37
C TYR A 96 -23.46 0.69 21.18
N LEU A 97 -22.31 1.28 21.56
CA LEU A 97 -22.28 2.56 22.28
C LEU A 97 -22.95 3.68 21.48
N TYR A 98 -22.77 3.71 20.15
CA TYR A 98 -23.43 4.68 19.29
C TYR A 98 -24.95 4.53 19.30
N VAL A 99 -25.49 3.32 19.14
CA VAL A 99 -26.93 3.07 19.17
C VAL A 99 -27.50 3.40 20.56
N CYS A 100 -26.82 2.99 21.64
CA CYS A 100 -27.20 3.37 23.00
C CYS A 100 -27.25 4.89 23.17
N SER A 101 -26.27 5.64 22.66
CA SER A 101 -26.28 7.11 22.73
C SER A 101 -27.44 7.76 21.97
N LYS A 102 -27.98 7.09 20.94
CA LYS A 102 -29.11 7.59 20.14
C LYS A 102 -30.46 7.26 20.76
N LEU A 103 -30.61 6.10 21.37
CA LEU A 103 -31.87 5.64 21.96
C LEU A 103 -32.01 6.00 23.44
N TRP A 104 -30.92 5.93 24.20
CA TRP A 104 -30.88 6.07 25.66
C TRP A 104 -29.63 6.84 26.11
N GLN A 105 -29.63 8.16 25.93
CA GLN A 105 -28.48 9.02 26.23
C GLN A 105 -27.92 8.84 27.65
N THR A 106 -28.78 8.54 28.63
CA THR A 106 -28.40 8.34 30.03
C THR A 106 -27.67 7.02 30.31
N LEU A 107 -27.72 6.05 29.38
CA LEU A 107 -27.10 4.74 29.55
C LEU A 107 -25.59 4.76 29.28
N VAL A 108 -25.10 5.73 28.50
CA VAL A 108 -23.68 5.82 28.14
C VAL A 108 -22.95 6.70 29.15
N GLU A 109 -22.07 6.08 29.95
CA GLU A 109 -21.20 6.83 30.86
C GLU A 109 -20.31 7.84 30.11
N GLN A 110 -20.06 9.00 30.72
CA GLN A 110 -19.29 10.09 30.11
C GLN A 110 -17.89 9.64 29.64
N LYS A 111 -17.25 8.70 30.36
CA LYS A 111 -15.95 8.12 30.01
C LYS A 111 -15.93 7.38 28.66
N HIS A 112 -17.08 6.93 28.17
CA HIS A 112 -17.22 6.19 26.91
C HIS A 112 -17.63 7.05 25.71
N MET A 113 -17.97 8.33 25.94
CA MET A 113 -18.46 9.22 24.87
C MET A 113 -17.43 9.45 23.76
N SER A 114 -16.13 9.44 24.08
CA SER A 114 -15.06 9.58 23.08
C SER A 114 -15.05 8.45 22.03
N ALA A 115 -15.53 7.25 22.39
CA ALA A 115 -15.65 6.12 21.48
C ALA A 115 -16.85 6.25 20.51
N VAL A 116 -17.87 7.01 20.91
CA VAL A 116 -19.06 7.29 20.10
C VAL A 116 -18.77 8.33 19.02
N TYR A 117 -17.95 9.34 19.33
CA TYR A 117 -17.70 10.43 18.37
C TYR A 117 -16.87 9.99 17.17
N ILE A 118 -17.13 10.63 16.03
CA ILE A 118 -16.27 10.50 14.86
C ILE A 118 -15.04 11.36 15.11
N TYR A 119 -13.87 10.74 15.06
CA TYR A 119 -12.61 11.47 15.17
C TYR A 119 -12.46 12.43 13.97
N ARG A 120 -12.24 13.71 14.27
CA ARG A 120 -11.91 14.74 13.29
C ARG A 120 -10.54 15.31 13.65
N ARG A 121 -9.58 15.16 12.74
CA ARG A 121 -8.25 15.80 12.86
C ARG A 121 -8.43 17.31 12.66
N SER A 122 -7.90 18.11 13.58
CA SER A 122 -7.81 19.56 13.41
C SER A 122 -6.84 19.92 12.28
N VAL A 123 -6.97 21.14 11.75
CA VAL A 123 -5.99 21.69 10.79
C VAL A 123 -4.60 21.67 11.43
N SER A 124 -3.58 21.34 10.64
CA SER A 124 -2.19 21.34 11.10
C SER A 124 -1.72 22.78 11.31
N HIS A 125 -1.05 23.05 12.43
CA HIS A 125 -0.47 24.35 12.74
C HIS A 125 0.97 24.15 13.22
N GLY A 126 1.84 25.12 12.97
CA GLY A 126 3.22 25.12 13.41
C GLY A 126 3.71 26.54 13.68
N GLN A 127 4.69 26.68 14.56
CA GLN A 127 5.33 27.95 14.90
C GLN A 127 6.83 27.80 14.70
N GLN A 128 7.46 28.78 14.07
CA GLN A 128 8.91 28.84 13.89
C GLN A 128 9.44 30.12 14.52
N THR A 129 10.54 30.00 15.25
CA THR A 129 11.26 31.13 15.84
C THR A 129 12.67 31.16 15.26
N ILE A 130 13.00 32.23 14.55
CA ILE A 130 14.28 32.40 13.86
C ILE A 130 14.99 33.57 14.51
N HIS A 131 16.28 33.38 14.85
CA HIS A 131 17.12 34.45 15.37
C HIS A 131 17.77 35.19 14.20
N GLU A 132 17.34 36.43 13.95
CA GLU A 132 17.98 37.30 12.97
C GLU A 132 19.34 37.81 13.49
N ARG A 133 20.38 37.71 12.65
CA ARG A 133 21.72 38.25 12.94
C ARG A 133 22.01 39.44 12.03
N SER A 134 22.70 40.45 12.57
CA SER A 134 23.03 41.69 11.87
C SER A 134 23.96 41.44 10.66
N LEU A 135 23.63 42.12 9.56
CA LEU A 135 24.09 41.88 8.20
C LEU A 135 25.46 42.51 7.93
N ILE A 136 26.54 41.75 8.12
CA ILE A 136 27.85 42.09 7.53
C ILE A 136 27.94 41.52 6.10
N HIS A 137 27.23 40.41 5.83
CA HIS A 137 27.09 39.80 4.51
C HIS A 137 25.60 39.59 4.21
N ARG A 138 25.15 40.03 3.03
CA ARG A 138 23.71 40.18 2.68
C ARG A 138 22.88 38.88 2.66
N VAL A 139 23.52 37.71 2.72
CA VAL A 139 22.86 36.42 2.44
C VAL A 139 23.05 35.40 3.57
N VAL A 140 24.09 35.53 4.39
CA VAL A 140 24.38 34.57 5.46
C VAL A 140 23.44 34.81 6.64
N SER A 141 22.75 33.77 7.10
CA SER A 141 21.74 33.80 8.18
C SER A 141 20.37 34.40 7.81
N VAL A 142 20.05 34.52 6.52
CA VAL A 142 18.73 34.94 6.04
C VAL A 142 17.95 33.71 5.54
N ALA A 143 16.67 33.60 5.90
CA ALA A 143 15.77 32.55 5.42
C ALA A 143 15.32 32.85 3.98
N LEU A 144 16.18 32.56 3.01
CA LEU A 144 15.86 32.73 1.60
C LEU A 144 15.01 31.57 1.07
N LEU A 145 14.15 31.89 0.11
CA LEU A 145 13.41 30.90 -0.66
C LEU A 145 14.39 29.97 -1.40
N HIS A 146 14.05 28.69 -1.50
CA HIS A 146 14.81 27.74 -2.34
C HIS A 146 14.88 28.27 -3.78
N GLY A 147 16.08 28.30 -4.37
CA GLY A 147 16.32 28.95 -5.67
C GLY A 147 15.46 28.41 -6.82
N SER A 148 15.07 27.13 -6.74
CA SER A 148 14.20 26.49 -7.75
C SER A 148 12.72 26.42 -7.34
N ALA A 149 12.30 27.09 -6.26
CA ALA A 149 10.94 26.96 -5.73
C ALA A 149 9.86 27.30 -6.77
N TYR A 150 10.04 28.39 -7.52
CA TYR A 150 9.07 28.81 -8.53
C TYR A 150 8.89 27.77 -9.64
N VAL A 151 10.00 27.31 -10.23
CA VAL A 151 9.97 26.30 -11.31
C VAL A 151 9.46 24.93 -10.84
N GLN A 152 9.66 24.59 -9.56
CA GLN A 152 9.09 23.38 -8.96
C GLN A 152 7.57 23.49 -8.80
N MET A 153 7.06 24.65 -8.37
CA MET A 153 5.63 24.87 -8.20
C MET A 153 4.86 25.00 -9.52
N THR A 154 5.52 25.43 -10.60
CA THR A 154 4.92 25.50 -11.95
C THR A 154 5.03 24.19 -12.73
N GLY A 155 5.84 23.24 -12.28
CA GLY A 155 6.15 22.01 -13.03
C GLY A 155 7.17 22.21 -14.17
N GLU A 156 7.87 23.34 -14.19
CA GLU A 156 8.90 23.65 -15.21
C GLU A 156 10.28 23.11 -14.84
N ALA A 157 10.49 22.73 -13.58
CA ALA A 157 11.71 22.07 -13.13
C ALA A 157 11.84 20.73 -13.86
N LYS A 158 12.92 20.56 -14.63
CA LYS A 158 13.18 19.33 -15.37
C LYS A 158 13.90 18.31 -14.50
N TYR A 159 13.29 17.15 -14.34
CA TYR A 159 13.90 15.94 -13.77
C TYR A 159 14.32 15.00 -14.90
N MET A 160 15.02 13.90 -14.55
CA MET A 160 15.61 12.99 -15.55
C MET A 160 14.57 12.46 -16.55
N ASN A 161 13.38 12.11 -16.08
CA ASN A 161 12.31 11.57 -16.92
C ASN A 161 11.51 12.64 -17.70
N ASP A 162 11.79 13.93 -17.47
CA ASP A 162 11.18 15.04 -18.21
C ASP A 162 12.05 15.46 -19.42
N LEU A 163 13.26 14.89 -19.54
CA LEU A 163 14.13 15.16 -20.67
C LEU A 163 13.56 14.52 -21.93
N PRO A 164 13.64 15.21 -23.09
CA PRO A 164 13.14 14.65 -24.33
C PRO A 164 13.92 13.39 -24.71
N LEU A 165 13.20 12.35 -25.09
CA LEU A 165 13.79 11.12 -25.58
C LEU A 165 14.52 11.38 -26.90
N LEU A 166 15.70 10.79 -27.03
CA LEU A 166 16.46 10.83 -28.27
C LEU A 166 15.89 9.79 -29.25
N SER A 167 16.13 9.99 -30.54
CA SER A 167 15.79 8.97 -31.52
C SER A 167 16.56 7.68 -31.23
N ASN A 168 15.88 6.54 -31.33
CA ASN A 168 16.41 5.20 -31.04
C ASN A 168 16.79 4.98 -29.55
N THR A 169 16.24 5.76 -28.61
CA THR A 169 16.32 5.42 -27.19
C THR A 169 15.66 4.05 -26.95
N LEU A 170 16.39 3.18 -26.26
CA LEU A 170 15.89 1.89 -25.77
C LEU A 170 15.52 2.00 -24.29
N TYR A 171 14.72 1.06 -23.83
CA TYR A 171 14.25 0.94 -22.46
C TYR A 171 14.81 -0.33 -21.86
N ALA A 172 15.09 -0.29 -20.57
CA ALA A 172 15.70 -1.40 -19.87
C ALA A 172 14.93 -1.69 -18.58
N GLU A 173 14.67 -2.97 -18.30
CA GLU A 173 14.04 -3.44 -17.07
C GLU A 173 14.93 -4.48 -16.40
N PHE A 174 15.10 -4.39 -15.09
CA PHE A 174 15.88 -5.38 -14.34
C PHE A 174 15.13 -6.69 -14.18
N LEU A 175 15.83 -7.79 -14.43
CA LEU A 175 15.43 -9.12 -13.98
C LEU A 175 15.96 -9.32 -12.55
N LEU A 176 15.05 -9.44 -11.59
CA LEU A 176 15.37 -9.45 -10.16
C LEU A 176 15.12 -10.82 -9.52
N SER A 177 15.96 -11.18 -8.55
CA SER A 177 15.77 -12.39 -7.75
C SER A 177 14.46 -12.38 -6.97
N THR A 178 13.70 -13.47 -7.03
CA THR A 178 12.54 -13.69 -6.14
C THR A 178 12.94 -14.38 -4.83
N GLU A 179 14.16 -14.91 -4.75
CA GLU A 179 14.63 -15.73 -3.65
C GLU A 179 15.60 -14.99 -2.71
N PRO A 180 15.51 -15.24 -1.39
CA PRO A 180 16.31 -14.55 -0.39
C PRO A 180 17.77 -15.00 -0.35
N HIS A 181 18.06 -16.25 -0.72
CA HIS A 181 19.43 -16.74 -0.89
C HIS A 181 19.37 -18.04 -1.69
N ALA A 182 19.89 -18.07 -2.91
CA ALA A 182 19.87 -19.27 -3.73
C ALA A 182 20.95 -19.24 -4.81
N ARG A 183 21.32 -20.40 -5.33
CA ARG A 183 22.17 -20.52 -6.52
C ARG A 183 21.29 -20.45 -7.77
N ILE A 184 21.68 -19.63 -8.75
CA ILE A 184 21.05 -19.60 -10.07
C ILE A 184 21.52 -20.85 -10.83
N THR A 185 20.57 -21.68 -11.26
CA THR A 185 20.87 -22.90 -12.02
C THR A 185 20.58 -22.75 -13.50
N ASN A 186 19.56 -21.98 -13.86
CA ASN A 186 19.17 -21.72 -15.23
C ASN A 186 18.35 -20.42 -15.32
N ILE A 187 18.47 -19.72 -16.45
CA ILE A 187 17.66 -18.56 -16.81
C ILE A 187 17.02 -18.89 -18.16
N ASP A 188 15.73 -19.18 -18.14
CA ASP A 188 15.00 -19.56 -19.34
C ASP A 188 14.52 -18.33 -20.10
N THR A 189 15.26 -18.01 -21.15
CA THR A 189 14.94 -16.94 -22.10
C THR A 189 14.29 -17.45 -23.38
N GLU A 190 14.20 -18.77 -23.56
CA GLU A 190 13.73 -19.40 -24.80
C GLU A 190 12.23 -19.69 -24.76
N THR A 191 11.66 -19.95 -23.58
CA THR A 191 10.21 -20.21 -23.44
C THR A 191 9.37 -18.95 -23.34
N ALA A 192 10.01 -17.78 -23.18
CA ALA A 192 9.31 -16.51 -23.27
C ALA A 192 8.75 -16.34 -24.69
N PRO A 193 7.45 -16.02 -24.85
CA PRO A 193 6.88 -15.79 -26.17
C PRO A 193 7.64 -14.67 -26.88
N PRO A 194 7.87 -14.77 -28.20
CA PRO A 194 8.59 -13.73 -28.94
C PRO A 194 7.86 -12.39 -28.78
N LEU A 195 8.48 -11.47 -28.06
CA LEU A 195 7.97 -10.13 -27.85
C LEU A 195 8.50 -9.20 -28.95
N SER A 196 7.58 -8.66 -29.76
CA SER A 196 7.93 -7.59 -30.70
C SER A 196 8.53 -6.42 -29.92
N GLY A 197 9.72 -5.97 -30.35
CA GLY A 197 10.44 -4.89 -29.69
C GLY A 197 11.48 -5.34 -28.66
N PHE A 198 11.62 -6.64 -28.41
CA PHE A 198 12.78 -7.16 -27.67
C PHE A 198 14.08 -6.92 -28.46
N VAL A 199 15.12 -6.45 -27.76
CA VAL A 199 16.43 -6.14 -28.37
C VAL A 199 17.52 -7.09 -27.87
N SER A 200 17.77 -7.13 -26.56
CA SER A 200 18.84 -7.96 -25.98
C SER A 200 18.68 -8.15 -24.47
N PHE A 201 19.41 -9.11 -23.93
CA PHE A 201 19.77 -9.16 -22.51
C PHE A 201 21.18 -8.60 -22.30
N ILE A 202 21.44 -8.08 -21.10
CA ILE A 202 22.78 -7.79 -20.58
C ILE A 202 22.91 -8.50 -19.24
N ASN A 203 23.97 -9.26 -19.05
CA ASN A 203 24.24 -10.01 -17.82
C ASN A 203 25.67 -9.78 -17.30
N HIS A 204 26.06 -10.54 -16.27
CA HIS A 204 27.38 -10.43 -15.64
C HIS A 204 28.56 -10.62 -16.61
N THR A 205 28.39 -11.35 -17.72
CA THR A 205 29.43 -11.56 -18.73
C THR A 205 29.61 -10.37 -19.68
N ASP A 206 28.60 -9.50 -19.78
CA ASP A 206 28.62 -8.30 -20.61
C ASP A 206 29.25 -7.09 -19.90
N VAL A 207 29.53 -7.20 -18.60
CA VAL A 207 30.14 -6.11 -17.83
C VAL A 207 31.60 -5.93 -18.25
N PRO A 208 31.98 -4.74 -18.77
CA PRO A 208 33.35 -4.51 -19.16
C PRO A 208 34.27 -4.52 -17.91
N SER A 209 35.36 -5.27 -18.00
CA SER A 209 36.37 -5.44 -16.95
C SER A 209 35.92 -6.26 -15.75
N SER A 210 35.20 -5.68 -14.79
CA SER A 210 34.91 -6.30 -13.50
C SER A 210 33.43 -6.19 -13.17
N ASN A 211 32.80 -7.34 -12.92
CA ASN A 211 31.44 -7.42 -12.38
C ASN A 211 31.37 -7.07 -10.88
N MET A 212 32.52 -6.95 -10.19
CA MET A 212 32.56 -6.54 -8.78
C MET A 212 32.43 -5.02 -8.64
N THR A 213 31.54 -4.58 -7.74
CA THR A 213 31.21 -3.20 -7.43
C THR A 213 31.10 -2.96 -5.92
N GLY A 214 31.00 -1.70 -5.52
CA GLY A 214 30.87 -1.24 -4.13
C GLY A 214 31.71 0.02 -3.86
N ILE A 215 31.24 0.86 -2.94
CA ILE A 215 31.81 2.21 -2.72
C ILE A 215 33.18 2.16 -2.00
N LEU A 216 33.29 1.30 -0.99
CA LEU A 216 34.50 1.18 -0.15
C LEU A 216 35.15 -0.20 -0.27
N VAL A 217 34.33 -1.25 -0.38
CA VAL A 217 34.75 -2.63 -0.57
C VAL A 217 34.03 -3.12 -1.83
N HIS A 218 34.74 -3.86 -2.67
CA HIS A 218 34.18 -4.46 -3.89
C HIS A 218 33.65 -5.86 -3.58
N ASP A 219 32.58 -5.94 -2.81
CA ASP A 219 31.95 -7.17 -2.32
C ASP A 219 30.55 -7.44 -2.89
N GLU A 220 30.08 -6.58 -3.79
CA GLU A 220 28.80 -6.75 -4.49
C GLU A 220 29.03 -7.02 -5.99
N GLU A 221 28.15 -7.78 -6.62
CA GLU A 221 28.13 -7.95 -8.06
C GLU A 221 27.15 -6.95 -8.71
N VAL A 222 27.50 -6.41 -9.89
CA VAL A 222 26.57 -5.59 -10.68
C VAL A 222 25.38 -6.44 -11.14
N PHE A 223 25.68 -7.64 -11.65
CA PHE A 223 24.73 -8.67 -12.05
C PHE A 223 25.11 -9.98 -11.34
N ALA A 224 24.16 -10.63 -10.66
CA ALA A 224 24.41 -11.86 -9.94
C ALA A 224 24.86 -12.98 -10.90
N SER A 225 26.08 -13.48 -10.71
CA SER A 225 26.68 -14.45 -11.63
C SER A 225 26.36 -15.90 -11.27
N CYS A 226 26.31 -16.21 -9.98
CA CYS A 226 26.14 -17.58 -9.48
C CYS A 226 25.11 -17.69 -8.35
N VAL A 227 25.12 -16.77 -7.39
CA VAL A 227 24.30 -16.84 -6.18
C VAL A 227 23.62 -15.49 -5.98
N VAL A 228 22.32 -15.52 -5.73
CA VAL A 228 21.55 -14.34 -5.33
C VAL A 228 21.56 -14.25 -3.81
N PRO A 229 22.05 -13.15 -3.21
CA PRO A 229 22.18 -13.04 -1.75
C PRO A 229 20.94 -12.47 -1.04
N TYR A 230 19.94 -11.98 -1.79
CA TYR A 230 18.70 -11.39 -1.28
C TYR A 230 17.61 -11.31 -2.36
N VAL A 231 16.35 -11.17 -1.92
CA VAL A 231 15.21 -10.86 -2.80
C VAL A 231 15.41 -9.48 -3.39
N GLY A 232 15.34 -9.36 -4.71
CA GLY A 232 15.62 -8.12 -5.44
C GLY A 232 17.06 -7.96 -5.91
N ALA A 233 17.93 -8.96 -5.71
CA ALA A 233 19.26 -8.95 -6.33
C ALA A 233 19.14 -8.89 -7.86
N ILE A 234 19.93 -8.03 -8.50
CA ILE A 234 19.88 -7.83 -9.95
C ILE A 234 20.58 -9.02 -10.61
N ILE A 235 19.85 -9.74 -11.46
CA ILE A 235 20.37 -10.91 -12.18
C ILE A 235 20.81 -10.46 -13.57
N ASP A 236 19.87 -9.96 -14.37
CA ASP A 236 20.11 -9.50 -15.74
C ASP A 236 19.36 -8.17 -15.99
N LEU A 237 19.64 -7.56 -17.15
CA LEU A 237 18.94 -6.39 -17.66
C LEU A 237 18.31 -6.72 -19.02
N VAL A 238 17.00 -6.51 -19.13
CA VAL A 238 16.22 -6.76 -20.35
C VAL A 238 16.08 -5.46 -21.14
N ILE A 239 16.52 -5.44 -22.40
CA ILE A 239 16.49 -4.25 -23.25
C ILE A 239 15.43 -4.40 -24.34
N CYS A 240 14.55 -3.41 -24.48
CA CYS A 240 13.50 -3.34 -25.49
C CYS A 240 13.37 -1.93 -26.10
N ASP A 241 12.58 -1.81 -27.16
CA ASP A 241 12.26 -0.53 -27.82
C ASP A 241 11.18 0.30 -27.10
N SER A 242 10.49 -0.28 -26.11
CA SER A 242 9.49 0.40 -25.29
C SER A 242 9.55 -0.05 -23.84
N GLU A 243 9.18 0.85 -22.92
CA GLU A 243 9.10 0.58 -21.47
C GLU A 243 8.15 -0.58 -21.16
N GLN A 244 6.98 -0.60 -21.82
CA GLN A 244 5.97 -1.63 -21.61
C GLN A 244 6.48 -3.01 -22.03
N THR A 245 7.18 -3.08 -23.17
CA THR A 245 7.76 -4.34 -23.65
C THR A 245 8.86 -4.84 -22.70
N ALA A 246 9.76 -3.95 -22.24
CA ALA A 246 10.81 -4.31 -21.30
C ALA A 246 10.24 -4.87 -19.98
N ASN A 247 9.22 -4.20 -19.42
CA ASN A 247 8.57 -4.65 -18.21
C ASN A 247 7.89 -6.02 -18.38
N ILE A 248 7.13 -6.22 -19.46
CA ILE A 248 6.49 -7.51 -19.75
C ILE A 248 7.53 -8.61 -19.94
N ALA A 249 8.60 -8.33 -20.69
CA ALA A 249 9.67 -9.29 -20.97
C ALA A 249 10.33 -9.78 -19.67
N ALA A 250 10.70 -8.87 -18.77
CA ALA A 250 11.30 -9.22 -17.49
C ALA A 250 10.42 -10.12 -16.62
N HIS A 251 9.09 -9.99 -16.71
CA HIS A 251 8.14 -10.80 -15.94
C HIS A 251 7.83 -12.17 -16.55
N LEU A 252 8.17 -12.39 -17.83
CA LEU A 252 7.94 -13.67 -18.51
C LEU A 252 9.11 -14.65 -18.37
N ILE A 253 10.30 -14.13 -18.07
CA ILE A 253 11.51 -14.94 -17.91
C ILE A 253 11.42 -15.75 -16.62
N GLN A 254 11.71 -17.04 -16.73
CA GLN A 254 11.75 -17.94 -15.58
C GLN A 254 13.18 -18.19 -15.14
N ILE A 255 13.40 -18.24 -13.84
CA ILE A 255 14.71 -18.45 -13.23
C ILE A 255 14.60 -19.66 -12.32
N ASP A 256 15.46 -20.64 -12.56
CA ASP A 256 15.53 -21.85 -11.76
C ASP A 256 16.60 -21.69 -10.67
N TYR A 257 16.21 -22.00 -9.43
CA TYR A 257 17.06 -21.84 -8.24
C TYR A 257 17.34 -23.18 -7.54
N GLU A 258 18.51 -23.26 -6.90
CA GLU A 258 18.89 -24.32 -5.96
C GLU A 258 19.17 -23.71 -4.57
N PHE A 259 18.64 -24.34 -3.51
CA PHE A 259 18.66 -23.85 -2.12
C PHE A 259 19.64 -24.64 -1.23
#